data_AF-A0A7S2DZB8-F1
#
_entry.id   AF-A0A7S2DZB8-F1
#
_cell.length_a   1.000
_cell.length_b   1.000
_cell.length_c   1.000
_cell.angle_alpha   90.00
_cell.angle_beta   90.00
_cell.angle_gamma   90.00
#
_symmetry.space_group_name_H-M   'P 1'
#
loop_
_entity.id
_entity.type
_entity.pdbx_description
1 polymer ?
#
loop_
_entity_poly.entity_id
_entity_poly.type
_entity_poly.pdbx_seq_one_letter_code
_entity_poly.pdbx_strand_id
1 'polypeptide(L)'
;KHKDVHGSFLTQAHIVARTNSGKTIRVSFWADKIGPQDIGWANGTVDNGPVFKLSRFVNPNVPYVEKVVDDVILRQAYSSLTVITPQFEIIVTPVHFFRERNVVGLHHRLDLTINLRVPETTLAVAPHGIIGQAWDGDGKAIDGEQDAWPESGEFTTYAMARGAIEGVPTDYKVLSPYATDFKFSRFDAKSSPPRDVAKLVAAGLLNAPKTIDNAVYKVGSTEYNDTDTNA
;
A
#
# COMPACT_ATOMS: atom_id res chain seq x y z
N LYS A 1 -8.18 9.16 30.63
CA LYS A 1 -8.04 10.47 29.94
C LYS A 1 -8.39 10.25 28.47
N HIS A 2 -9.18 11.13 27.85
CA HIS A 2 -9.58 11.01 26.44
C HIS A 2 -8.59 11.81 25.57
N LYS A 3 -8.22 11.26 24.40
CA LYS A 3 -7.40 11.90 23.36
C LYS A 3 -8.21 11.86 22.06
N ASP A 4 -8.35 13.00 21.39
CA ASP A 4 -8.93 13.09 20.05
C ASP A 4 -7.78 13.28 19.04
N VAL A 5 -7.65 12.33 18.09
CA VAL A 5 -6.54 12.31 17.13
C VAL A 5 -7.08 12.51 15.72
N HIS A 6 -6.58 13.54 15.06
CA HIS A 6 -6.77 13.79 13.63
C HIS A 6 -5.69 13.07 12.83
N GLY A 7 -6.01 11.83 12.46
CA GLY A 7 -5.19 11.01 11.58
C GLY A 7 -5.75 10.91 10.16
N SER A 8 -5.03 10.20 9.30
CA SER A 8 -5.51 9.81 7.97
C SER A 8 -5.66 8.30 7.88
N PHE A 9 -6.60 7.84 7.05
CA PHE A 9 -6.80 6.44 6.72
C PHE A 9 -7.11 6.29 5.24
N LEU A 10 -6.82 5.13 4.66
CA LEU A 10 -7.14 4.86 3.26
C LEU A 10 -8.64 4.61 3.13
N THR A 11 -9.29 5.29 2.19
CA THR A 11 -10.72 5.12 1.88
C THR A 11 -10.95 4.61 0.45
N GLN A 12 -9.92 4.70 -0.39
CA GLN A 12 -9.94 4.25 -1.77
C GLN A 12 -8.58 3.64 -2.11
N ALA A 13 -8.59 2.60 -2.93
CA ALA A 13 -7.40 1.99 -3.48
C ALA A 13 -7.52 1.93 -5.00
N HIS A 14 -6.53 2.45 -5.69
CA HIS A 14 -6.45 2.46 -7.14
C HIS A 14 -5.14 1.80 -7.56
N ILE A 15 -5.24 0.74 -8.37
CA ILE A 15 -4.08 -0.08 -8.75
C ILE A 15 -3.97 -0.05 -10.27
N VAL A 16 -2.75 0.22 -10.74
CA VAL A 16 -2.37 0.14 -12.16
C VAL A 16 -1.33 -0.97 -12.29
N ALA A 17 -1.54 -1.89 -13.23
CA ALA A 17 -0.62 -2.98 -13.52
C ALA A 17 -0.40 -3.09 -15.03
N ARG A 18 0.82 -3.43 -15.44
CA ARG A 18 1.15 -3.75 -16.83
C ARG A 18 1.33 -5.25 -16.97
N THR A 19 0.68 -5.83 -17.98
CA THR A 19 0.84 -7.26 -18.31
C THR A 19 2.11 -7.51 -19.12
N ASN A 20 2.52 -8.76 -19.22
CA ASN A 20 3.63 -9.17 -20.08
C ASN A 20 3.43 -8.84 -21.57
N SER A 21 2.18 -8.69 -22.03
CA SER A 21 1.84 -8.30 -23.40
C SER A 21 1.79 -6.78 -23.60
N GLY A 22 2.01 -6.00 -22.53
CA GLY A 22 2.02 -4.54 -22.54
C GLY A 22 0.66 -3.89 -22.27
N LYS A 23 -0.39 -4.66 -22.00
CA LYS A 23 -1.72 -4.11 -21.65
C LYS A 23 -1.66 -3.43 -20.29
N THR A 24 -2.39 -2.34 -20.15
CA THR A 24 -2.53 -1.60 -18.88
C THR A 24 -3.87 -1.91 -18.24
N ILE A 25 -3.84 -2.50 -17.06
CA ILE A 25 -5.01 -2.77 -16.23
C ILE A 25 -5.11 -1.66 -15.19
N ARG A 26 -6.32 -1.12 -15.03
CA ARG A 26 -6.65 -0.16 -13.97
C ARG A 26 -7.80 -0.73 -13.18
N VAL A 27 -7.68 -0.77 -11.86
CA VAL A 27 -8.75 -1.24 -10.98
C VAL A 27 -8.89 -0.31 -9.78
N SER A 28 -10.10 -0.17 -9.28
CA SER A 28 -10.40 0.71 -8.16
C SER A 28 -11.40 0.09 -7.20
N PHE A 29 -11.17 0.35 -5.93
CA PHE A 29 -11.93 -0.15 -4.81
C PHE A 29 -12.17 0.98 -3.80
N TRP A 30 -13.37 1.03 -3.24
CA TRP A 30 -13.82 2.14 -2.40
C TRP A 30 -14.48 1.61 -1.13
N ALA A 31 -14.08 2.13 0.02
CA ALA A 31 -14.66 1.79 1.30
C ALA A 31 -16.13 2.23 1.43
N ASP A 32 -16.50 3.38 0.85
CA ASP A 32 -17.87 3.90 0.88
C ASP A 32 -18.86 3.10 0.01
N LYS A 33 -18.35 2.16 -0.80
CA LYS A 33 -19.15 1.26 -1.64
C LYS A 33 -19.33 -0.12 -1.02
N ILE A 34 -18.80 -0.36 0.16
CA ILE A 34 -19.03 -1.61 0.89
C ILE A 34 -20.44 -1.56 1.48
N GLY A 35 -21.29 -2.49 1.02
CA GLY A 35 -22.66 -2.58 1.50
C GLY A 35 -22.76 -3.15 2.92
N PRO A 36 -23.96 -3.12 3.53
CA PRO A 36 -24.19 -3.56 4.91
C PRO A 36 -23.95 -5.06 5.16
N GLN A 37 -23.77 -5.85 4.11
CA GLN A 37 -23.43 -7.27 4.17
C GLN A 37 -21.91 -7.52 4.05
N ASP A 38 -21.09 -6.47 4.18
CA ASP A 38 -19.64 -6.50 3.92
C ASP A 38 -19.29 -7.01 2.52
N ILE A 39 -20.12 -6.64 1.53
CA ILE A 39 -19.91 -6.94 0.11
C ILE A 39 -19.52 -5.66 -0.61
N GLY A 40 -18.32 -5.66 -1.19
CA GLY A 40 -17.83 -4.57 -2.03
C GLY A 40 -17.89 -4.92 -3.52
N TRP A 41 -17.45 -3.97 -4.34
CA TRP A 41 -17.12 -4.22 -5.74
C TRP A 41 -15.90 -3.42 -6.17
N ALA A 42 -15.17 -3.97 -7.13
CA ALA A 42 -14.12 -3.25 -7.82
C ALA A 42 -14.54 -2.95 -9.25
N ASN A 43 -14.18 -1.76 -9.74
CA ASN A 43 -14.35 -1.38 -11.14
C ASN A 43 -12.98 -1.35 -11.82
N GLY A 44 -12.89 -1.86 -13.04
CA GLY A 44 -11.65 -1.80 -13.78
C GLY A 44 -11.80 -1.68 -15.28
N THR A 45 -10.69 -1.42 -15.94
CA THR A 45 -10.55 -1.30 -17.40
C THR A 45 -9.26 -1.99 -17.84
N VAL A 46 -9.25 -2.52 -19.07
CA VAL A 46 -8.03 -2.96 -19.74
C VAL A 46 -7.81 -2.04 -20.94
N ASP A 47 -6.69 -1.34 -20.97
CA ASP A 47 -6.38 -0.29 -21.95
C ASP A 47 -7.54 0.72 -22.09
N ASN A 48 -8.06 0.88 -23.32
CA ASN A 48 -9.22 1.70 -23.65
C ASN A 48 -10.50 0.86 -23.81
N GLY A 49 -10.49 -0.38 -23.32
CA GLY A 49 -11.63 -1.29 -23.36
C GLY A 49 -12.76 -0.87 -22.40
N PRO A 50 -13.92 -1.54 -22.50
CA PRO A 50 -15.06 -1.24 -21.64
C PRO A 50 -14.75 -1.49 -20.16
N VAL A 51 -15.42 -0.73 -19.30
CA VAL A 51 -15.38 -0.95 -17.85
C VAL A 51 -15.98 -2.31 -17.53
N PHE A 52 -15.32 -3.05 -16.63
CA PHE A 52 -15.84 -4.26 -16.03
C PHE A 52 -15.99 -4.08 -14.52
N LYS A 53 -16.91 -4.86 -13.92
CA LYS A 53 -17.17 -4.89 -12.49
C LYS A 53 -16.81 -6.26 -11.93
N LEU A 54 -16.06 -6.28 -10.83
CA LEU A 54 -15.83 -7.46 -10.01
C LEU A 54 -16.69 -7.38 -8.77
N SER A 55 -17.68 -8.26 -8.66
CA SER A 55 -18.56 -8.33 -7.50
C SER A 55 -19.25 -9.67 -7.47
N ARG A 56 -19.46 -10.22 -6.28
CA ARG A 56 -20.24 -11.45 -6.10
C ARG A 56 -21.66 -11.34 -6.67
N PHE A 57 -22.23 -10.14 -6.77
CA PHE A 57 -23.53 -9.96 -7.43
C PHE A 57 -23.51 -10.28 -8.93
N VAL A 58 -22.34 -10.32 -9.57
CA VAL A 58 -22.17 -10.75 -10.97
C VAL A 58 -22.24 -12.28 -11.08
N ASN A 59 -21.76 -13.01 -10.08
CA ASN A 59 -21.86 -14.47 -10.00
C ASN A 59 -22.02 -14.92 -8.53
N PRO A 60 -23.26 -15.13 -8.04
CA PRO A 60 -23.53 -15.36 -6.63
C PRO A 60 -23.09 -16.75 -6.12
N ASN A 61 -22.83 -17.68 -7.04
CA ASN A 61 -22.54 -19.09 -6.76
C ASN A 61 -21.05 -19.40 -6.54
N VAL A 62 -20.18 -18.39 -6.65
CA VAL A 62 -18.73 -18.53 -6.42
C VAL A 62 -18.29 -17.77 -5.17
N PRO A 63 -17.30 -18.29 -4.42
CA PRO A 63 -16.78 -17.61 -3.23
C PRO A 63 -16.01 -16.32 -3.57
N TYR A 64 -15.57 -16.17 -4.81
CA TYR A 64 -14.89 -14.99 -5.34
C TYR A 64 -15.17 -14.83 -6.84
N VAL A 65 -15.05 -13.61 -7.34
CA VAL A 65 -15.10 -13.31 -8.78
C VAL A 65 -13.71 -12.94 -9.26
N GLU A 66 -13.28 -13.56 -10.35
CA GLU A 66 -11.97 -13.34 -10.96
C GLU A 66 -12.06 -12.78 -12.36
N LYS A 67 -11.04 -12.00 -12.70
CA LYS A 67 -10.71 -11.65 -14.07
C LYS A 67 -9.21 -11.84 -14.29
N VAL A 68 -8.87 -12.68 -15.24
CA VAL A 68 -7.50 -12.89 -15.70
C VAL A 68 -7.28 -12.08 -16.98
N VAL A 69 -6.17 -11.36 -17.05
CA VAL A 69 -5.72 -10.63 -18.24
C VAL A 69 -4.23 -10.92 -18.38
N ASP A 70 -3.90 -11.78 -19.34
CA ASP A 70 -2.56 -12.33 -19.54
C ASP A 70 -2.02 -12.95 -18.24
N ASP A 71 -0.96 -12.37 -17.66
CA ASP A 71 -0.27 -12.80 -16.44
C ASP A 71 -0.74 -12.08 -15.17
N VAL A 72 -1.77 -11.22 -15.27
CA VAL A 72 -2.35 -10.49 -14.13
C VAL A 72 -3.73 -11.05 -13.78
N ILE A 73 -3.94 -11.29 -12.49
CA ILE A 73 -5.21 -11.78 -11.94
C ILE A 73 -5.79 -10.72 -11.01
N LEU A 74 -7.04 -10.35 -11.24
CA LEU A 74 -7.86 -9.56 -10.33
C LEU A 74 -8.88 -10.49 -9.68
N ARG A 75 -8.90 -10.56 -8.35
CA ARG A 75 -9.83 -11.38 -7.58
C ARG A 75 -10.57 -10.52 -6.56
N GLN A 76 -11.89 -10.57 -6.58
CA GLN A 76 -12.74 -9.96 -5.56
C GLN A 76 -13.38 -11.07 -4.72
N ALA A 77 -13.06 -11.12 -3.43
CA ALA A 77 -13.67 -12.02 -2.46
C ALA A 77 -14.42 -11.18 -1.42
N TYR A 78 -15.76 -11.19 -1.48
CA TYR A 78 -16.60 -10.29 -0.68
C TYR A 78 -16.18 -8.82 -0.83
N SER A 79 -15.63 -8.22 0.22
CA SER A 79 -15.15 -6.85 0.28
C SER A 79 -13.63 -6.71 0.22
N SER A 80 -12.92 -7.79 -0.11
CA SER A 80 -11.47 -7.76 -0.36
C SER A 80 -11.15 -7.83 -1.84
N LEU A 81 -10.22 -6.99 -2.30
CA LEU A 81 -9.66 -7.00 -3.65
C LEU A 81 -8.21 -7.51 -3.61
N THR A 82 -7.90 -8.53 -4.38
CA THR A 82 -6.54 -9.02 -4.60
C THR A 82 -6.13 -8.80 -6.05
N VAL A 83 -4.97 -8.17 -6.25
CA VAL A 83 -4.33 -7.99 -7.55
C VAL A 83 -3.02 -8.77 -7.55
N ILE A 84 -2.92 -9.76 -8.43
CA ILE A 84 -1.77 -10.65 -8.52
C ILE A 84 -1.08 -10.40 -9.86
N THR A 85 0.20 -10.05 -9.80
CA THR A 85 1.14 -9.96 -10.94
C THR A 85 2.21 -11.04 -10.76
N PRO A 86 3.09 -11.32 -11.75
CA PRO A 86 4.18 -12.28 -11.54
C PRO A 86 5.08 -11.96 -10.34
N GLN A 87 5.28 -10.67 -10.02
CA GLN A 87 6.23 -10.23 -9.00
C GLN A 87 5.56 -9.85 -7.67
N PHE A 88 4.30 -9.42 -7.69
CA PHE A 88 3.61 -8.90 -6.51
C PHE A 88 2.22 -9.49 -6.35
N GLU A 89 1.81 -9.65 -5.10
CA GLU A 89 0.42 -9.79 -4.69
C GLU A 89 0.06 -8.56 -3.84
N ILE A 90 -0.98 -7.85 -4.24
CA ILE A 90 -1.50 -6.67 -3.55
C ILE A 90 -2.90 -7.01 -3.05
N ILE A 91 -3.12 -6.90 -1.74
CA ILE A 91 -4.38 -7.22 -1.09
C ILE A 91 -4.92 -5.95 -0.44
N VAL A 92 -6.11 -5.54 -0.85
CA VAL A 92 -6.86 -4.46 -0.23
C VAL A 92 -7.95 -5.11 0.62
N THR A 93 -7.89 -4.89 1.93
CA THR A 93 -8.86 -5.44 2.90
C THR A 93 -9.60 -4.29 3.60
N PRO A 94 -10.90 -4.43 3.86
CA PRO A 94 -11.62 -3.44 4.63
C PRO A 94 -11.53 -3.74 6.13
N VAL A 95 -11.42 -2.69 6.92
CA VAL A 95 -11.49 -2.77 8.38
C VAL A 95 -12.56 -1.82 8.86
N HIS A 96 -13.53 -2.34 9.61
CA HIS A 96 -14.59 -1.54 10.22
C HIS A 96 -13.98 -0.50 11.16
N PHE A 97 -14.56 0.70 11.17
CA PHE A 97 -14.24 1.68 12.22
C PHE A 97 -14.80 1.17 13.54
N PHE A 98 -13.91 0.90 14.49
CA PHE A 98 -14.28 0.45 15.83
C PHE A 98 -14.00 1.51 16.89
N ARG A 99 -12.86 2.20 16.76
CA ARG A 99 -12.36 3.15 17.77
C ARG A 99 -12.34 4.59 17.25
N GLU A 100 -12.35 4.73 15.94
CA GLU A 100 -12.38 5.99 15.21
C GLU A 100 -13.76 6.61 15.36
N ARG A 101 -13.82 7.78 16.00
CA ARG A 101 -15.06 8.53 16.23
C ARG A 101 -15.19 9.64 15.19
N ASN A 102 -16.40 10.15 15.01
CA ASN A 102 -16.70 11.30 14.15
C ASN A 102 -16.38 11.10 12.65
N VAL A 103 -16.23 9.85 12.19
CA VAL A 103 -16.18 9.53 10.76
C VAL A 103 -17.61 9.46 10.23
N VAL A 104 -18.02 10.48 9.47
CA VAL A 104 -19.39 10.59 8.93
C VAL A 104 -19.44 9.97 7.53
N GLY A 105 -20.40 9.06 7.30
CA GLY A 105 -20.69 8.52 5.96
C GLY A 105 -19.74 7.42 5.46
N LEU A 106 -18.81 6.96 6.30
CA LEU A 106 -17.95 5.81 6.03
C LEU A 106 -18.03 4.82 7.20
N HIS A 107 -18.06 3.53 6.87
CA HIS A 107 -18.10 2.44 7.86
C HIS A 107 -16.79 1.66 7.93
N HIS A 108 -15.97 1.73 6.88
CA HIS A 108 -14.70 1.04 6.77
C HIS A 108 -13.57 2.01 6.41
N ARG A 109 -12.36 1.69 6.87
CA ARG A 109 -11.12 2.05 6.19
C ARG A 109 -10.63 0.88 5.35
N LEU A 110 -9.63 1.14 4.53
CA LEU A 110 -8.90 0.12 3.80
C LEU A 110 -7.51 -0.06 4.42
N ASP A 111 -7.09 -1.30 4.56
CA ASP A 111 -5.72 -1.68 4.84
C ASP A 111 -5.12 -2.34 3.58
N LEU A 112 -3.81 -2.23 3.43
CA LEU A 112 -3.08 -2.69 2.26
C LEU A 112 -1.98 -3.66 2.68
N THR A 113 -1.97 -4.85 2.08
CA THR A 113 -0.87 -5.81 2.16
C THR A 113 -0.22 -5.91 0.79
N ILE A 114 1.11 -5.86 0.73
CA ILE A 114 1.88 -6.07 -0.49
C ILE A 114 2.91 -7.15 -0.23
N ASN A 115 2.79 -8.26 -0.95
CA ASN A 115 3.71 -9.39 -0.87
C ASN A 115 4.55 -9.47 -2.14
N LEU A 116 5.86 -9.60 -1.97
CA LEU A 116 6.75 -9.96 -3.07
C LEU A 116 6.66 -11.47 -3.33
N ARG A 117 6.44 -11.84 -4.59
CA ARG A 117 6.23 -13.24 -5.04
C ARG A 117 7.48 -13.89 -5.61
N VAL A 118 8.56 -13.11 -5.74
CA VAL A 118 9.86 -13.53 -6.25
C VAL A 118 10.95 -13.07 -5.27
N PRO A 119 12.15 -13.67 -5.27
CA PRO A 119 13.25 -13.12 -4.47
C PRO A 119 13.58 -11.69 -4.93
N GLU A 120 13.79 -10.78 -3.98
CA GLU A 120 14.07 -9.36 -4.26
C GLU A 120 15.24 -9.15 -5.23
N THR A 121 16.28 -9.97 -5.10
CA THR A 121 17.48 -9.96 -5.96
C THR A 121 17.19 -10.30 -7.44
N THR A 122 16.00 -10.80 -7.76
CA THR A 122 15.59 -11.12 -9.14
C THR A 122 14.86 -9.97 -9.83
N LEU A 123 14.54 -8.90 -9.11
CA LEU A 123 13.85 -7.75 -9.67
C LEU A 123 14.81 -6.91 -10.54
N ALA A 124 14.49 -6.76 -11.82
CA ALA A 124 15.24 -5.87 -12.72
C ALA A 124 15.11 -4.38 -12.30
N VAL A 125 13.96 -4.04 -11.72
CA VAL A 125 13.61 -2.73 -11.18
C VAL A 125 13.34 -2.93 -9.71
N ALA A 126 14.24 -2.48 -8.84
CA ALA A 126 13.96 -2.51 -7.40
C ALA A 126 12.71 -1.66 -7.10
N PRO A 127 11.85 -2.07 -6.17
CA PRO A 127 10.61 -1.33 -5.90
C PRO A 127 10.90 0.03 -5.27
N HIS A 128 9.98 0.98 -5.44
CA HIS A 128 10.04 2.31 -4.82
C HIS A 128 8.62 2.84 -4.62
N GLY A 129 8.49 4.01 -4.02
CA GLY A 129 7.25 4.52 -3.42
C GLY A 129 7.31 4.45 -1.90
N ILE A 130 6.23 4.90 -1.23
CA ILE A 130 6.16 4.96 0.23
C ILE A 130 6.42 3.58 0.87
N ILE A 131 5.85 2.53 0.28
CA ILE A 131 6.01 1.13 0.76
C ILE A 131 7.14 0.43 0.01
N GLY A 132 7.30 0.71 -1.29
CA GLY A 132 8.25 0.01 -2.17
C GLY A 132 9.71 0.09 -1.73
N GLN A 133 10.10 1.21 -1.12
CA GLN A 133 11.47 1.42 -0.65
C GLN A 133 11.89 0.52 0.53
N ALA A 134 10.96 -0.23 1.13
CA ALA A 134 11.29 -1.21 2.17
C ALA A 134 11.99 -2.45 1.60
N TRP A 135 12.02 -2.61 0.28
CA TRP A 135 12.78 -3.63 -0.44
C TRP A 135 14.01 -2.96 -1.09
N ASP A 136 15.00 -2.60 -0.28
CA ASP A 136 16.27 -2.02 -0.73
C ASP A 136 17.47 -2.98 -0.66
N GLY A 137 17.23 -4.23 -0.24
CA GLY A 137 18.16 -5.35 -0.36
C GLY A 137 19.37 -5.31 0.56
N ASP A 138 19.47 -4.30 1.42
CA ASP A 138 20.61 -4.12 2.33
C ASP A 138 20.36 -4.68 3.74
N GLY A 139 19.14 -5.15 4.00
CA GLY A 139 18.75 -5.78 5.26
C GLY A 139 18.63 -4.81 6.43
N LYS A 140 18.54 -3.50 6.18
CA LYS A 140 18.49 -2.48 7.23
C LYS A 140 17.10 -1.86 7.31
N ALA A 141 16.66 -1.63 8.54
CA ALA A 141 15.48 -0.82 8.79
C ALA A 141 15.86 0.62 9.08
N ILE A 142 14.99 1.55 8.71
CA ILE A 142 15.14 2.97 9.04
C ILE A 142 13.85 3.41 9.70
N ASP A 143 13.96 3.84 10.95
CA ASP A 143 12.83 4.40 11.66
C ASP A 143 12.61 5.84 11.19
N GLY A 144 11.37 6.13 10.83
CA GLY A 144 10.95 7.48 10.52
C GLY A 144 10.78 8.31 11.79
N GLU A 145 10.51 9.59 11.60
CA GLU A 145 9.99 10.45 12.66
C GLU A 145 8.73 9.82 13.28
N GLN A 146 8.60 9.96 14.59
CA GLN A 146 7.42 9.55 15.35
C GLN A 146 6.71 10.79 15.91
N ASP A 147 5.38 10.74 15.93
CA ASP A 147 4.58 11.79 16.54
C ASP A 147 4.78 11.80 18.08
N ALA A 148 4.97 12.99 18.66
CA ALA A 148 5.02 13.17 20.10
C ALA A 148 3.60 13.26 20.68
N TRP A 149 3.03 12.10 21.03
CA TRP A 149 1.63 11.99 21.49
C TRP A 149 1.39 12.69 22.84
N PRO A 150 0.45 13.65 22.94
CA PRO A 150 0.11 14.28 24.22
C PRO A 150 -0.63 13.31 25.14
N GLU A 151 -0.58 13.50 26.46
CA GLU A 151 -1.34 12.67 27.43
C GLU A 151 -2.87 12.84 27.34
N SER A 152 -3.34 14.01 26.90
CA SER A 152 -4.75 14.36 26.75
C SER A 152 -4.93 15.52 25.79
N GLY A 153 -6.11 15.66 25.21
CA GLY A 153 -6.47 16.77 24.33
C GLY A 153 -6.56 16.37 22.86
N GLU A 154 -6.53 17.38 22.00
CA GLU A 154 -6.65 17.27 20.55
C GLU A 154 -5.25 17.26 19.91
N PHE A 155 -5.01 16.35 18.97
CA PHE A 155 -3.71 16.20 18.32
C PHE A 155 -3.87 15.88 16.82
N THR A 156 -3.00 16.46 15.99
CA THR A 156 -2.94 16.17 14.55
C THR A 156 -1.59 15.57 14.23
N THR A 157 -1.60 14.39 13.60
CA THR A 157 -0.39 13.67 13.20
C THR A 157 0.39 14.45 12.15
N TYR A 158 1.72 14.48 12.23
CA TYR A 158 2.56 15.25 11.30
C TYR A 158 3.79 14.50 10.78
N ALA A 159 4.27 13.45 11.47
CA ALA A 159 5.55 12.80 11.15
C ALA A 159 5.59 12.15 9.75
N MET A 160 4.49 11.54 9.29
CA MET A 160 4.25 11.07 7.91
C MET A 160 5.45 10.38 7.23
N ALA A 161 6.16 9.50 7.96
CA ALA A 161 7.32 8.72 7.50
C ALA A 161 8.56 9.53 7.08
N ARG A 162 8.66 10.82 7.46
CA ARG A 162 9.88 11.61 7.28
C ARG A 162 11.08 10.94 7.93
N GLY A 163 12.26 11.06 7.33
CA GLY A 163 13.49 10.42 7.81
C GLY A 163 13.59 8.92 7.52
N ALA A 164 12.50 8.23 7.16
CA ALA A 164 12.54 6.87 6.63
C ALA A 164 12.39 6.81 5.10
N ILE A 165 11.70 7.78 4.51
CA ILE A 165 11.47 7.86 3.06
C ILE A 165 12.49 8.72 2.32
N GLU A 166 12.78 8.36 1.07
CA GLU A 166 13.60 9.21 0.20
C GLU A 166 12.82 10.48 -0.18
N GLY A 167 13.33 11.66 0.17
CA GLY A 167 12.62 12.92 -0.09
C GLY A 167 11.55 13.22 0.96
N VAL A 168 10.43 13.81 0.52
CA VAL A 168 9.33 14.25 1.42
C VAL A 168 7.98 13.72 0.96
N PRO A 169 6.95 13.65 1.83
CA PRO A 169 5.64 13.07 1.45
C PRO A 169 4.99 13.70 0.21
N THR A 170 5.25 14.97 -0.07
CA THR A 170 4.75 15.65 -1.27
C THR A 170 5.37 15.14 -2.58
N ASP A 171 6.59 14.57 -2.54
CA ASP A 171 7.27 14.01 -3.70
C ASP A 171 6.59 12.73 -4.23
N TYR A 172 5.74 12.10 -3.41
CA TYR A 172 5.00 10.87 -3.71
C TYR A 172 3.54 11.12 -4.11
N LYS A 173 3.11 12.38 -4.19
CA LYS A 173 1.76 12.72 -4.66
C LYS A 173 1.66 12.50 -6.17
N VAL A 174 0.55 11.88 -6.57
CA VAL A 174 0.21 11.65 -7.98
C VAL A 174 -0.98 12.52 -8.39
N LEU A 175 -1.08 12.83 -9.69
CA LEU A 175 -2.06 13.78 -10.23
C LEU A 175 -3.51 13.25 -10.24
N SER A 176 -3.69 11.93 -10.36
CA SER A 176 -5.00 11.31 -10.47
C SER A 176 -4.97 9.85 -10.00
N PRO A 177 -6.13 9.19 -9.81
CA PRO A 177 -6.21 7.82 -9.30
C PRO A 177 -5.36 6.78 -10.04
N TYR A 178 -5.12 6.97 -11.34
CA TYR A 178 -4.34 6.04 -12.16
C TYR A 178 -3.03 6.65 -12.68
N ALA A 179 -2.64 7.82 -12.17
CA ALA A 179 -1.35 8.40 -12.50
C ALA A 179 -0.25 7.61 -11.80
N THR A 180 0.76 7.24 -12.59
CA THR A 180 1.95 6.52 -12.12
C THR A 180 3.16 7.45 -11.96
N ASP A 181 3.04 8.68 -12.43
CA ASP A 181 4.14 9.64 -12.46
C ASP A 181 4.22 10.41 -11.14
N PHE A 182 5.38 10.32 -10.52
CA PHE A 182 5.83 11.10 -9.36
C PHE A 182 7.37 11.11 -9.37
N LYS A 183 8.00 11.91 -8.49
CA LYS A 183 9.44 12.19 -8.54
C LYS A 183 10.33 10.95 -8.59
N PHE A 184 9.95 9.87 -7.90
CA PHE A 184 10.71 8.63 -7.80
C PHE A 184 10.04 7.45 -8.52
N SER A 185 9.11 7.73 -9.45
CA SER A 185 8.40 6.67 -10.15
C SER A 185 9.34 5.73 -10.90
N ARG A 186 9.04 4.44 -10.81
CA ARG A 186 9.75 3.36 -11.52
C ARG A 186 8.82 2.56 -12.44
N PHE A 187 7.58 3.01 -12.63
CA PHE A 187 6.55 2.23 -13.30
C PHE A 187 6.91 1.82 -14.74
N ASP A 188 7.55 2.74 -15.48
CA ASP A 188 8.00 2.50 -16.86
C ASP A 188 9.51 2.20 -16.97
N ALA A 189 10.21 2.08 -15.84
CA ALA A 189 11.63 1.76 -15.83
C ALA A 189 11.85 0.33 -16.33
N LYS A 190 12.90 0.12 -17.12
CA LYS A 190 13.34 -1.23 -17.54
C LYS A 190 14.33 -1.84 -16.56
N SER A 191 15.07 -0.98 -15.86
CA SER A 191 15.96 -1.35 -14.76
C SER A 191 16.14 -0.17 -13.82
N SER A 192 16.27 -0.46 -12.53
CA SER A 192 16.65 0.53 -11.51
C SER A 192 17.25 -0.19 -10.31
N PRO A 193 18.40 0.27 -9.78
CA PRO A 193 18.92 -0.28 -8.52
C PRO A 193 18.03 0.14 -7.34
N PRO A 194 18.16 -0.53 -6.18
CA PRO A 194 17.69 -0.01 -4.90
C PRO A 194 18.19 1.42 -4.63
N ARG A 195 17.50 2.14 -3.73
CA ARG A 195 17.99 3.45 -3.27
C ARG A 195 19.33 3.28 -2.54
N ASP A 196 20.20 4.26 -2.65
CA ASP A 196 21.50 4.24 -1.96
C ASP A 196 21.34 4.78 -0.53
N VAL A 197 21.02 3.88 0.41
CA VAL A 197 20.80 4.23 1.82
C VAL A 197 22.01 4.95 2.42
N ALA A 198 23.24 4.48 2.14
CA ALA A 198 24.44 5.07 2.70
C ALA A 198 24.64 6.53 2.25
N LYS A 199 24.42 6.79 0.96
CA LYS A 199 24.49 8.15 0.41
C LYS A 199 23.39 9.06 0.97
N LEU A 200 22.18 8.55 1.12
CA LEU A 200 21.05 9.33 1.65
C LEU A 200 21.23 9.67 3.14
N VAL A 201 21.78 8.75 3.93
CA VAL A 201 22.17 9.00 5.34
C VAL A 201 23.29 10.03 5.41
N ALA A 202 24.34 9.89 4.58
CA ALA A 202 25.44 10.85 4.54
C ALA A 202 24.99 12.26 4.14
N ALA A 203 23.93 12.38 3.34
CA ALA A 203 23.30 13.63 2.96
C ALA A 203 22.32 14.20 4.02
N GLY A 204 22.08 13.47 5.12
CA GLY A 204 21.12 13.87 6.16
C GLY A 204 19.65 13.78 5.74
N LEU A 205 19.35 13.00 4.68
CA LEU A 205 17.99 12.82 4.17
C LEU A 205 17.26 11.64 4.82
N LEU A 206 18.02 10.64 5.29
CA LEU A 206 17.51 9.50 6.04
C LEU A 206 18.13 9.46 7.43
N ASN A 207 17.38 8.92 8.38
CA ASN A 207 17.86 8.57 9.70
C ASN A 207 18.87 7.42 9.63
N ALA A 208 19.68 7.27 10.67
CA ALA A 208 20.65 6.18 10.74
C ALA A 208 19.94 4.81 10.71
N PRO A 209 20.38 3.88 9.85
CA PRO A 209 19.80 2.56 9.77
C PRO A 209 20.06 1.74 11.03
N LYS A 210 19.11 0.88 11.37
CA LYS A 210 19.23 -0.14 12.40
C LYS A 210 19.48 -1.50 11.75
N THR A 211 20.44 -2.25 12.29
CA THR A 211 20.61 -3.66 11.95
C THR A 211 19.47 -4.45 12.58
N ILE A 212 18.71 -5.19 11.78
CA ILE A 212 17.74 -6.15 12.30
C ILE A 212 18.40 -7.53 12.32
N ASP A 213 18.85 -7.96 13.50
CA ASP A 213 19.49 -9.27 13.71
C ASP A 213 18.49 -10.42 13.97
N ASN A 214 17.17 -10.16 13.93
CA ASN A 214 16.17 -11.12 14.38
C ASN A 214 15.23 -11.60 13.27
N ALA A 215 15.11 -12.93 13.13
CA ALA A 215 14.23 -13.65 12.20
C ALA A 215 12.72 -13.36 12.36
N VAL A 216 12.32 -12.56 13.36
CA VAL A 216 10.93 -12.19 13.66
C VAL A 216 10.44 -11.01 12.82
N TYR A 217 11.32 -10.07 12.49
CA TYR A 217 10.99 -8.89 11.70
C TYR A 217 11.62 -9.03 10.31
N LYS A 218 10.80 -9.25 9.28
CA LYS A 218 11.28 -9.26 7.90
C LYS A 218 11.32 -7.83 7.39
N VAL A 219 12.47 -7.39 6.90
CA VAL A 219 12.56 -6.15 6.11
C VAL A 219 11.52 -6.23 4.98
N GLY A 220 10.63 -5.23 4.91
CA GLY A 220 9.46 -5.24 4.02
C GLY A 220 8.15 -5.77 4.60
N SER A 221 8.06 -6.17 5.88
CA SER A 221 6.76 -6.45 6.52
C SER A 221 6.06 -5.17 6.95
N THR A 222 4.84 -4.94 6.46
CA THR A 222 3.98 -3.82 6.89
C THR A 222 3.31 -4.06 8.25
N GLU A 223 3.52 -5.22 8.86
CA GLU A 223 2.96 -5.57 10.16
C GLU A 223 3.92 -5.15 11.29
N TYR A 224 3.47 -4.16 12.07
CA TYR A 224 4.03 -3.87 13.39
C TYR A 224 3.40 -4.86 14.38
N ASN A 225 4.20 -5.80 14.91
CA ASN A 225 3.77 -6.65 16.02
C ASN A 225 3.89 -5.86 17.33
N ASP A 226 2.75 -5.43 17.87
CA ASP A 226 2.63 -4.64 19.11
C ASP A 226 2.92 -5.46 20.39
N THR A 227 3.76 -6.50 20.29
CA THR A 227 4.13 -7.34 21.44
C THR A 227 5.36 -6.83 22.19
N ASP A 228 6.09 -5.85 21.66
CA ASP A 228 7.22 -5.21 22.34
C ASP A 228 6.77 -4.01 23.21
N THR A 229 5.73 -4.21 24.03
CA THR A 229 5.51 -3.39 25.22
C THR A 229 6.16 -4.08 26.41
N ASN A 230 7.46 -3.84 26.63
CA ASN A 230 8.13 -3.87 27.94
C ASN A 230 9.60 -3.44 27.79
N ALA A 231 9.84 -2.12 27.80
CA ALA A 231 11.04 -1.49 28.35
C ALA A 231 10.75 -0.01 28.65
#